data_AF-A0AAI8W099-F1
#
_entry.id   AF-A0AAI8W099-F1
#
_cell.length_a   1.000
_cell.length_b   1.000
_cell.length_c   1.000
_cell.angle_alpha   90.00
_cell.angle_beta   90.00
_cell.angle_gamma   90.00
#
_symmetry.space_group_name_H-M   'P 1'
#
loop_
_entity.id
_entity.type
_entity.pdbx_description
1 polymer ?
#
loop_
_entity_poly.entity_id
_entity_poly.type
_entity_poly.pdbx_seq_one_letter_code
_entity_poly.pdbx_strand_id
1 'polypeptide(L)'
;MKFTVAILALALQVAAEQHIVARNASVISGLLSSTLTSLTIADTQVKAYPGTHGLRGANTNLYKTIKKNTKTAKAMPELTFEDAKAIGALSRRVSAAGDSYIKDLGAAAPHFAAAGVCTYLEHYTINLSAAFGEFFTAIDAKFPAGVQVAAQGHFAELSALFLGAEKALAPPNCVNQIEPPRMHGNHSGHGGHGAGHKPAPVVTAGASGMAGLISELSPVAALAAVVAAFFWSLE
;
A
#
# COMPACT_ATOMS: atom_id res chain seq x y z
N MET A 1 14.34 74.71 -27.36
CA MET A 1 14.44 74.14 -26.00
C MET A 1 15.01 72.74 -26.14
N LYS A 2 16.11 72.47 -25.44
CA LYS A 2 16.77 71.16 -25.32
C LYS A 2 16.05 70.36 -24.24
N PHE A 3 15.72 69.09 -24.45
CA PHE A 3 15.73 68.06 -23.40
C PHE A 3 15.88 66.67 -24.03
N THR A 4 17.13 66.22 -24.00
CA THR A 4 17.55 64.83 -24.10
C THR A 4 17.22 64.15 -22.78
N VAL A 5 16.41 63.08 -22.76
CA VAL A 5 16.36 62.14 -21.63
C VAL A 5 16.21 60.72 -22.17
N ALA A 6 17.27 59.96 -21.93
CA ALA A 6 17.35 58.52 -22.12
C ALA A 6 16.52 57.79 -21.06
N ILE A 7 15.75 56.79 -21.47
CA ILE A 7 15.31 55.69 -20.60
C ILE A 7 15.57 54.40 -21.36
N LEU A 8 16.79 53.91 -21.18
CA LEU A 8 17.28 52.60 -21.61
C LEU A 8 17.70 51.88 -20.33
N ALA A 9 16.77 51.23 -19.63
CA ALA A 9 17.11 50.44 -18.44
C ALA A 9 15.98 49.46 -18.06
N LEU A 10 16.37 48.20 -17.84
CA LEU A 10 15.65 47.08 -17.21
C LEU A 10 14.53 46.40 -18.01
N ALA A 11 14.92 45.61 -19.01
CA ALA A 11 14.10 44.51 -19.52
C ALA A 11 14.95 43.25 -19.77
N LEU A 12 15.79 42.87 -18.81
CA LEU A 12 16.54 41.61 -18.82
C LEU A 12 16.61 41.09 -17.38
N GLN A 13 16.30 39.79 -17.21
CA GLN A 13 16.41 38.97 -15.98
C GLN A 13 15.12 38.68 -15.21
N VAL A 14 14.09 38.12 -15.86
CA VAL A 14 13.27 37.07 -15.23
C VAL A 14 12.94 35.99 -16.28
N ALA A 15 13.96 35.31 -16.79
CA ALA A 15 13.78 34.14 -17.67
C ALA A 15 14.78 33.04 -17.28
N ALA A 16 14.90 32.77 -15.98
CA ALA A 16 15.77 31.72 -15.49
C ALA A 16 15.22 31.15 -14.18
N GLU A 17 14.03 30.52 -14.22
CA GLU A 17 13.61 29.61 -13.12
C GLU A 17 12.41 28.70 -13.46
N GLN A 18 11.70 28.92 -14.57
CA GLN A 18 10.56 28.05 -14.94
C GLN A 18 10.95 26.62 -15.38
N HIS A 19 12.25 26.33 -15.53
CA HIS A 19 12.73 25.04 -16.03
C HIS A 19 13.10 24.03 -14.93
N ILE A 20 13.12 24.43 -13.65
CA ILE A 20 13.49 23.53 -12.54
C ILE A 20 12.26 22.85 -11.90
N VAL A 21 11.11 23.53 -11.88
CA VAL A 21 9.90 23.02 -11.18
C VAL A 21 9.22 21.87 -11.95
N ALA A 22 9.15 21.91 -13.28
CA ALA A 22 8.34 20.95 -14.04
C ALA A 22 8.90 19.50 -14.08
N ARG A 23 10.20 19.29 -13.85
CA ARG A 23 10.81 17.96 -14.02
C ARG A 23 10.42 16.97 -12.91
N ASN A 24 10.29 17.44 -11.66
CA ASN A 24 10.11 16.54 -10.53
C ASN A 24 8.66 16.06 -10.42
N ALA A 25 7.69 16.95 -10.59
CA ALA A 25 6.25 16.62 -10.68
C ALA A 25 5.95 15.46 -11.64
N SER A 26 6.62 15.40 -12.81
CA SER A 26 6.41 14.32 -13.79
C SER A 26 6.90 12.97 -13.28
N VAL A 27 8.04 12.92 -12.57
CA VAL A 27 8.59 11.67 -12.04
C VAL A 27 7.67 11.13 -10.95
N ILE A 28 7.30 11.97 -9.96
CA ILE A 28 6.43 11.53 -8.86
C ILE A 28 5.03 11.14 -9.36
N SER A 29 4.47 11.86 -10.34
CA SER A 29 3.19 11.51 -10.96
C SER A 29 3.26 10.15 -11.66
N GLY A 30 4.39 9.84 -12.31
CA GLY A 30 4.64 8.53 -12.91
C GLY A 30 4.68 7.39 -11.87
N LEU A 31 5.35 7.62 -10.73
CA LEU A 31 5.37 6.66 -9.63
C LEU A 31 3.96 6.39 -9.10
N LEU A 32 3.23 7.45 -8.76
CA LEU A 32 1.87 7.33 -8.22
C LEU A 32 0.90 6.68 -9.22
N SER A 33 0.98 7.03 -10.51
CA SER A 33 0.12 6.44 -11.55
C SER A 33 0.38 4.94 -11.74
N SER A 34 1.65 4.52 -11.72
CA SER A 34 2.00 3.10 -11.84
C SER A 34 1.59 2.30 -10.60
N THR A 35 1.73 2.89 -9.41
CA THR A 35 1.22 2.30 -8.15
C THR A 35 -0.30 2.17 -8.19
N LEU A 36 -1.04 3.23 -8.55
CA LEU A 36 -2.50 3.22 -8.69
C LEU A 36 -2.97 2.12 -9.64
N THR A 37 -2.32 2.00 -10.79
CA THR A 37 -2.66 0.99 -11.79
C THR A 37 -2.46 -0.41 -11.24
N SER A 38 -1.31 -0.67 -10.60
CA SER A 38 -1.01 -1.99 -10.04
C SER A 38 -1.93 -2.36 -8.87
N LEU A 39 -2.29 -1.39 -8.02
CA LEU A 39 -3.27 -1.56 -6.95
C LEU A 39 -4.65 -1.89 -7.50
N THR A 40 -5.13 -1.12 -8.48
CA THR A 40 -6.45 -1.35 -9.09
C THR A 40 -6.54 -2.73 -9.76
N ILE A 41 -5.47 -3.17 -10.42
CA ILE A 41 -5.40 -4.51 -11.01
C ILE A 41 -5.43 -5.58 -9.91
N ALA A 42 -4.62 -5.45 -8.86
CA ALA A 42 -4.61 -6.40 -7.75
C ALA A 42 -5.96 -6.48 -7.03
N ASP A 43 -6.58 -5.33 -6.75
CA ASP A 43 -7.92 -5.20 -6.17
C ASP A 43 -8.99 -5.89 -7.01
N THR A 44 -8.97 -5.65 -8.32
CA THR A 44 -9.87 -6.34 -9.26
C THR A 44 -9.70 -7.85 -9.18
N GLN A 45 -8.46 -8.36 -9.06
CA GLN A 45 -8.21 -9.80 -8.94
C GLN A 45 -8.61 -10.39 -7.59
N VAL A 46 -8.53 -9.62 -6.50
CA VAL A 46 -9.03 -10.03 -5.19
C VAL A 46 -10.56 -10.15 -5.23
N LYS A 47 -11.26 -9.13 -5.76
CA LYS A 47 -12.72 -9.11 -5.89
C LYS A 47 -13.25 -10.20 -6.81
N ALA A 48 -12.50 -10.50 -7.87
CA ALA A 48 -12.85 -11.53 -8.84
C ALA A 48 -12.34 -12.93 -8.45
N TYR A 49 -11.92 -13.17 -7.21
CA TYR A 49 -11.32 -14.45 -6.80
C TYR A 49 -12.38 -15.53 -6.47
N PRO A 50 -12.45 -16.60 -7.28
CA PRO A 50 -12.89 -17.92 -6.81
C PRO A 50 -11.82 -19.01 -7.05
N GLY A 51 -10.56 -18.63 -7.31
CA GLY A 51 -9.42 -19.51 -7.60
C GLY A 51 -8.14 -18.74 -7.93
N THR A 52 -6.97 -19.39 -7.99
CA THR A 52 -5.64 -18.71 -8.02
C THR A 52 -5.26 -18.00 -9.31
N HIS A 53 -6.00 -18.18 -10.41
CA HIS A 53 -5.60 -17.72 -11.73
C HIS A 53 -5.77 -16.19 -11.86
N GLY A 54 -4.65 -15.47 -11.76
CA GLY A 54 -4.58 -14.01 -11.93
C GLY A 54 -4.11 -13.27 -10.68
N LEU A 55 -4.62 -13.64 -9.50
CA LEU A 55 -4.27 -12.98 -8.23
C LEU A 55 -2.77 -13.03 -7.93
N ARG A 56 -2.14 -14.20 -8.02
CA ARG A 56 -0.70 -14.35 -7.77
C ARG A 56 0.13 -13.44 -8.70
N GLY A 57 -0.24 -13.37 -9.97
CA GLY A 57 0.44 -12.54 -10.97
C GLY A 57 0.29 -11.05 -10.66
N ALA A 58 -0.94 -10.60 -10.40
CA ALA A 58 -1.23 -9.21 -10.05
C ALA A 58 -0.51 -8.79 -8.76
N ASN A 59 -0.55 -9.64 -7.72
CA ASN A 59 0.11 -9.40 -6.44
C ASN A 59 1.64 -9.32 -6.58
N THR A 60 2.22 -10.21 -7.38
CA THR A 60 3.66 -10.19 -7.71
C THR A 60 4.03 -8.91 -8.47
N ASN A 61 3.20 -8.49 -9.42
CA ASN A 61 3.42 -7.26 -10.19
C ASN A 61 3.30 -6.02 -9.29
N LEU A 62 2.30 -5.96 -8.42
CA LEU A 62 2.16 -4.89 -7.44
C LEU A 62 3.41 -4.79 -6.56
N TYR A 63 3.86 -5.89 -5.95
CA TYR A 63 5.07 -5.91 -5.12
C TYR A 63 6.31 -5.42 -5.89
N LYS A 64 6.49 -5.88 -7.13
CA LYS A 64 7.60 -5.42 -8.00
C LYS A 64 7.49 -3.93 -8.32
N THR A 65 6.30 -3.44 -8.64
CA THR A 65 6.04 -2.01 -8.89
C THR A 65 6.41 -1.18 -7.67
N ILE A 66 5.97 -1.56 -6.47
CA ILE A 66 6.31 -0.86 -5.23
C ILE A 66 7.83 -0.81 -5.04
N LYS A 67 8.54 -1.95 -5.11
CA LYS A 67 10.00 -1.95 -4.96
C LYS A 67 10.72 -1.10 -6.01
N LYS A 68 10.28 -1.17 -7.27
CA LYS A 68 10.82 -0.33 -8.34
C LYS A 68 10.61 1.15 -8.02
N ASN A 69 9.39 1.51 -7.62
CA ASN A 69 9.01 2.87 -7.28
C ASN A 69 9.78 3.38 -6.05
N THR A 70 10.03 2.53 -5.04
CA THR A 70 10.90 2.86 -3.90
C THR A 70 12.31 3.21 -4.34
N LYS A 71 12.90 2.43 -5.26
CA LYS A 71 14.24 2.73 -5.79
C LYS A 71 14.27 4.08 -6.52
N THR A 72 13.26 4.35 -7.35
CA THR A 72 13.16 5.65 -8.05
C THR A 72 12.91 6.79 -7.07
N ALA A 73 12.01 6.62 -6.11
CA ALA A 73 11.73 7.59 -5.06
C ALA A 73 12.99 7.98 -4.29
N LYS A 74 13.80 7.00 -3.84
CA LYS A 74 15.07 7.27 -3.15
C LYS A 74 16.03 8.15 -3.96
N ALA A 75 16.06 7.96 -5.28
CA ALA A 75 16.92 8.71 -6.20
C ALA A 75 16.37 10.08 -6.63
N MET A 76 15.11 10.40 -6.32
CA MET A 76 14.54 11.69 -6.65
C MET A 76 15.17 12.82 -5.82
N PRO A 77 15.25 14.05 -6.35
CA PRO A 77 15.49 15.22 -5.53
C PRO A 77 14.30 15.49 -4.60
N GLU A 78 14.49 16.41 -3.66
CA GLU A 78 13.41 16.93 -2.84
C GLU A 78 12.32 17.57 -3.71
N LEU A 79 11.07 17.41 -3.30
CA LEU A 79 9.89 18.00 -3.90
C LEU A 79 9.70 19.40 -3.36
N THR A 80 9.24 20.29 -4.22
CA THR A 80 8.76 21.61 -3.80
C THR A 80 7.33 21.52 -3.25
N PHE A 81 6.86 22.57 -2.58
CA PHE A 81 5.44 22.67 -2.20
C PHE A 81 4.49 22.62 -3.41
N GLU A 82 4.91 23.21 -4.54
CA GLU A 82 4.12 23.18 -5.78
C GLU A 82 4.04 21.77 -6.38
N ASP A 83 5.13 21.00 -6.33
CA ASP A 83 5.10 19.58 -6.73
C ASP A 83 4.11 18.80 -5.86
N ALA A 84 4.14 19.02 -4.55
CA ALA A 84 3.23 18.37 -3.59
C ALA A 84 1.77 18.73 -3.86
N LYS A 85 1.49 20.00 -4.18
CA LYS A 85 0.16 20.47 -4.61
C LYS A 85 -0.30 19.76 -5.87
N ALA A 86 0.55 19.71 -6.89
CA ALA A 86 0.22 19.14 -8.19
C ALA A 86 -0.14 17.65 -8.11
N ILE A 87 0.49 16.89 -7.22
CA ILE A 87 0.22 15.45 -7.06
C ILE A 87 -0.89 15.12 -6.07
N GLY A 88 -1.42 16.09 -5.32
CA GLY A 88 -2.35 15.85 -4.21
C GLY A 88 -3.57 15.01 -4.59
N ALA A 89 -4.18 15.28 -5.75
CA ALA A 89 -5.34 14.51 -6.23
C ALA A 89 -4.99 13.07 -6.60
N LEU A 90 -3.83 12.84 -7.23
CA LEU A 90 -3.37 11.51 -7.60
C LEU A 90 -2.97 10.70 -6.36
N SER A 91 -2.33 11.33 -5.38
CA SER A 91 -2.01 10.72 -4.09
C SER A 91 -3.26 10.18 -3.39
N ARG A 92 -4.33 10.98 -3.30
CA ARG A 92 -5.61 10.53 -2.72
C ARG A 92 -6.21 9.31 -3.43
N ARG A 93 -6.10 9.24 -4.76
CA ARG A 93 -6.56 8.07 -5.53
C ARG A 93 -5.73 6.83 -5.23
N VAL A 94 -4.41 6.98 -5.09
CA VAL A 94 -3.52 5.88 -4.67
C VAL A 94 -3.92 5.38 -3.29
N SER A 95 -4.11 6.29 -2.32
CA SER A 95 -4.55 5.91 -0.96
C SER A 95 -5.88 5.17 -0.98
N ALA A 96 -6.90 5.71 -1.65
CA ALA A 96 -8.21 5.06 -1.75
C ALA A 96 -8.15 3.67 -2.40
N ALA A 97 -7.31 3.50 -3.44
CA ALA A 97 -7.10 2.19 -4.06
C ALA A 97 -6.34 1.22 -3.14
N GLY A 98 -5.36 1.71 -2.38
CA GLY A 98 -4.64 0.94 -1.37
C GLY A 98 -5.56 0.45 -0.27
N ASP A 99 -6.39 1.35 0.27
CA ASP A 99 -7.37 1.04 1.30
C ASP A 99 -8.38 -0.01 0.84
N SER A 100 -8.95 0.16 -0.36
CA SER A 100 -9.87 -0.83 -0.94
C SER A 100 -9.18 -2.17 -1.05
N TYR A 101 -8.03 -2.22 -1.73
CA TYR A 101 -7.29 -3.45 -1.95
C TYR A 101 -7.00 -4.22 -0.66
N ILE A 102 -6.52 -3.55 0.40
CA ILE A 102 -6.17 -4.20 1.66
C ILE A 102 -7.42 -4.69 2.40
N LYS A 103 -8.49 -3.89 2.42
CA LYS A 103 -9.78 -4.29 3.02
C LYS A 103 -10.36 -5.50 2.30
N ASP A 104 -10.37 -5.47 0.98
CA ASP A 104 -10.86 -6.55 0.13
C ASP A 104 -10.01 -7.82 0.31
N LEU A 105 -8.69 -7.68 0.46
CA LEU A 105 -7.77 -8.78 0.74
C LEU A 105 -8.09 -9.46 2.09
N GLY A 106 -8.35 -8.68 3.14
CA GLY A 106 -8.77 -9.23 4.43
C GLY A 106 -10.16 -9.87 4.38
N ALA A 107 -11.12 -9.24 3.71
CA ALA A 107 -12.49 -9.73 3.57
C ALA A 107 -12.57 -11.04 2.76
N ALA A 108 -11.64 -11.26 1.83
CA ALA A 108 -11.57 -12.47 1.02
C ALA A 108 -10.95 -13.70 1.73
N ALA A 109 -10.53 -13.58 3.00
CA ALA A 109 -9.94 -14.66 3.78
C ALA A 109 -10.73 -16.00 3.74
N PRO A 110 -12.07 -16.03 3.85
CA PRO A 110 -12.82 -17.28 3.74
C PRO A 110 -12.65 -17.98 2.39
N HIS A 111 -12.58 -17.22 1.28
CA HIS A 111 -12.36 -17.77 -0.06
C HIS A 111 -10.92 -18.31 -0.22
N PHE A 112 -9.95 -17.65 0.40
CA PHE A 112 -8.56 -18.09 0.41
C PHE A 112 -8.35 -19.35 1.24
N ALA A 113 -9.07 -19.50 2.36
CA ALA A 113 -9.10 -20.71 3.17
C ALA A 113 -9.63 -21.90 2.36
N ALA A 114 -10.77 -21.72 1.68
CA ALA A 114 -11.34 -22.74 0.80
C ALA A 114 -10.39 -23.11 -0.35
N ALA A 115 -9.59 -22.17 -0.87
CA ALA A 115 -8.62 -22.43 -1.92
C ALA A 115 -7.24 -22.93 -1.43
N GLY A 116 -7.03 -23.04 -0.12
CA GLY A 116 -5.77 -23.52 0.46
C GLY A 116 -4.58 -22.57 0.27
N VAL A 117 -4.81 -21.25 0.24
CA VAL A 117 -3.76 -20.24 -0.02
C VAL A 117 -3.55 -19.21 1.10
N CYS A 118 -4.12 -19.40 2.29
CA CYS A 118 -3.99 -18.49 3.44
C CYS A 118 -2.54 -18.17 3.76
N THR A 119 -1.70 -19.18 4.00
CA THR A 119 -0.29 -19.01 4.38
C THR A 119 0.51 -18.22 3.34
N TYR A 120 0.24 -18.47 2.05
CA TYR A 120 0.89 -17.72 0.98
C TYR A 120 0.47 -16.24 1.01
N LEU A 121 -0.82 -15.97 1.18
CA LEU A 121 -1.35 -14.61 1.19
C LEU A 121 -1.00 -13.85 2.46
N GLU A 122 -0.93 -14.51 3.62
CA GLU A 122 -0.40 -13.95 4.86
C GLU A 122 1.04 -13.47 4.67
N HIS A 123 1.94 -14.38 4.24
CA HIS A 123 3.34 -14.03 3.98
C HIS A 123 3.48 -12.95 2.92
N TYR A 124 2.67 -13.00 1.86
CA TYR A 124 2.65 -11.97 0.85
C TYR A 124 2.24 -10.61 1.43
N THR A 125 1.21 -10.57 2.28
CA THR A 125 0.69 -9.33 2.89
C THR A 125 1.73 -8.71 3.81
N ILE A 126 2.42 -9.50 4.63
CA ILE A 126 3.54 -9.04 5.48
C ILE A 126 4.65 -8.42 4.62
N ASN A 127 5.08 -9.10 3.56
CA ASN A 127 6.13 -8.58 2.67
C ASN A 127 5.68 -7.32 1.91
N LEU A 128 4.42 -7.26 1.51
CA LEU A 128 3.85 -6.11 0.83
C LEU A 128 3.75 -4.91 1.77
N SER A 129 3.31 -5.12 3.02
CA SER A 129 3.26 -4.12 4.09
C SER A 129 4.64 -3.50 4.32
N ALA A 130 5.68 -4.33 4.46
CA ALA A 130 7.07 -3.88 4.58
C ALA A 130 7.52 -3.06 3.35
N ALA A 131 7.23 -3.53 2.13
CA ALA A 131 7.61 -2.82 0.90
C ALA A 131 6.90 -1.46 0.76
N PHE A 132 5.62 -1.36 1.15
CA PHE A 132 4.92 -0.08 1.21
C PHE A 132 5.51 0.84 2.27
N GLY A 133 5.86 0.33 3.46
CA GLY A 133 6.54 1.10 4.50
C GLY A 133 7.85 1.72 3.99
N GLU A 134 8.67 0.96 3.27
CA GLU A 134 9.88 1.49 2.63
C GLU A 134 9.59 2.52 1.53
N PHE A 135 8.56 2.27 0.69
CA PHE A 135 8.14 3.20 -0.35
C PHE A 135 7.71 4.54 0.23
N PHE A 136 6.85 4.50 1.25
CA PHE A 136 6.33 5.68 1.92
C PHE A 136 7.42 6.46 2.65
N THR A 137 8.29 5.77 3.38
CA THR A 137 9.48 6.41 4.00
C THR A 137 10.34 7.12 2.94
N ALA A 138 10.55 6.48 1.78
CA ALA A 138 11.35 7.07 0.71
C ALA A 138 10.69 8.31 0.08
N ILE A 139 9.36 8.33 -0.02
CA ILE A 139 8.59 9.46 -0.54
C ILE A 139 8.48 10.59 0.49
N ASP A 140 8.26 10.27 1.76
CA ASP A 140 8.19 11.23 2.88
C ASP A 140 9.48 12.05 2.99
N ALA A 141 10.63 11.37 2.85
CA ALA A 141 11.93 12.01 2.81
C ALA A 141 12.14 12.97 1.62
N LYS A 142 11.24 12.98 0.63
CA LYS A 142 11.27 13.96 -0.48
C LYS A 142 10.33 15.13 -0.26
N PHE A 143 9.40 15.06 0.68
CA PHE A 143 8.50 16.15 0.95
C PHE A 143 9.15 17.20 1.88
N PRO A 144 8.82 18.50 1.74
CA PRO A 144 9.22 19.52 2.70
C PRO A 144 8.72 19.20 4.12
N ALA A 145 9.48 19.56 5.15
CA ALA A 145 9.15 19.24 6.54
C ALA A 145 7.71 19.63 6.96
N GLY A 146 7.19 20.75 6.42
CA GLY A 146 5.85 21.25 6.71
C GLY A 146 4.70 20.30 6.29
N VAL A 147 4.92 19.38 5.36
CA VAL A 147 3.88 18.44 4.88
C VAL A 147 4.10 16.98 5.34
N GLN A 148 5.26 16.66 5.93
CA GLN A 148 5.60 15.29 6.38
C GLN A 148 4.65 14.78 7.48
N VAL A 149 4.22 15.65 8.40
CA VAL A 149 3.32 15.27 9.51
C VAL A 149 1.99 14.71 8.99
N ALA A 150 1.42 15.30 7.94
CA ALA A 150 0.19 14.80 7.32
C ALA A 150 0.41 13.43 6.65
N ALA A 151 1.54 13.25 5.96
CA ALA A 151 1.88 11.98 5.33
C ALA A 151 2.04 10.84 6.36
N GLN A 152 2.66 11.12 7.51
CA GLN A 152 2.83 10.15 8.59
C GLN A 152 1.51 9.63 9.17
N GLY A 153 0.50 10.50 9.31
CA GLY A 153 -0.84 10.08 9.74
C GLY A 153 -1.46 9.04 8.80
N HIS A 154 -1.32 9.23 7.50
CA HIS A 154 -1.82 8.28 6.49
C HIS A 154 -1.07 6.95 6.51
N PHE A 155 0.23 6.96 6.79
CA PHE A 155 0.99 5.72 6.91
C PHE A 155 0.52 4.93 8.12
N ALA A 156 0.22 5.58 9.24
CA ALA A 156 -0.33 4.91 10.42
C ALA A 156 -1.68 4.24 10.12
N GLU A 157 -2.58 4.92 9.41
CA GLU A 157 -3.88 4.37 8.99
C GLU A 157 -3.71 3.16 8.06
N LEU A 158 -2.84 3.27 7.05
CA LEU A 158 -2.58 2.18 6.12
C LEU A 158 -1.90 0.99 6.80
N SER A 159 -0.95 1.23 7.70
CA SER A 159 -0.32 0.19 8.53
C SER A 159 -1.35 -0.54 9.38
N ALA A 160 -2.34 0.16 9.94
CA ALA A 160 -3.44 -0.47 10.66
C ALA A 160 -4.31 -1.35 9.75
N LEU A 161 -4.56 -0.93 8.51
CA LEU A 161 -5.26 -1.75 7.52
C LEU A 161 -4.47 -3.01 7.17
N PHE A 162 -3.16 -2.91 6.94
CA PHE A 162 -2.30 -4.06 6.70
C PHE A 162 -2.34 -5.04 7.87
N LEU A 163 -2.19 -4.55 9.10
CA LEU A 163 -2.29 -5.40 10.30
C LEU A 163 -3.65 -6.11 10.39
N GLY A 164 -4.73 -5.42 10.02
CA GLY A 164 -6.07 -6.01 9.93
C GLY A 164 -6.15 -7.15 8.91
N ALA A 165 -5.61 -6.94 7.70
CA ALA A 165 -5.57 -7.96 6.66
C ALA A 165 -4.64 -9.14 7.04
N GLU A 166 -3.46 -8.86 7.61
CA GLU A 166 -2.54 -9.88 8.13
C GLU A 166 -3.23 -10.76 9.17
N LYS A 167 -3.91 -10.15 10.16
CA LYS A 167 -4.66 -10.90 11.18
C LYS A 167 -5.79 -11.72 10.56
N ALA A 168 -6.47 -11.21 9.55
CA ALA A 168 -7.54 -11.95 8.85
C ALA A 168 -7.00 -13.16 8.09
N LEU A 169 -5.80 -13.06 7.51
CA LEU A 169 -5.13 -14.10 6.74
C LEU A 169 -4.30 -15.08 7.59
N ALA A 170 -4.01 -14.73 8.84
CA ALA A 170 -3.29 -15.57 9.77
C ALA A 170 -4.21 -16.61 10.45
N PRO A 171 -3.67 -17.77 10.88
CA PRO A 171 -4.38 -18.66 11.79
C PRO A 171 -4.75 -17.96 13.11
N PRO A 172 -5.91 -18.28 13.72
CA PRO A 172 -6.90 -19.27 13.31
C PRO A 172 -7.93 -18.74 12.29
N ASN A 173 -7.84 -17.47 11.86
CA ASN A 173 -8.88 -16.81 11.07
C ASN A 173 -8.90 -17.29 9.61
N CYS A 174 -7.75 -17.65 9.06
CA CYS A 174 -7.63 -18.28 7.75
C CYS A 174 -6.79 -19.54 7.88
N VAL A 175 -7.42 -20.70 7.68
CA VAL A 175 -6.76 -22.01 7.69
C VAL A 175 -7.02 -22.70 6.36
N ASN A 176 -5.97 -23.18 5.71
CA ASN A 176 -6.08 -23.90 4.44
C ASN A 176 -6.95 -25.14 4.61
N GLN A 177 -8.09 -25.18 3.92
CA GLN A 177 -9.04 -26.30 3.97
C GLN A 177 -8.68 -27.41 2.97
N ILE A 178 -7.95 -27.06 1.91
CA ILE A 178 -7.36 -28.00 0.98
C ILE A 178 -5.92 -28.23 1.44
N GLU A 179 -5.66 -29.40 2.02
CA GLU A 179 -4.29 -29.82 2.26
C GLU A 179 -3.66 -30.12 0.88
N PRO A 180 -2.48 -29.53 0.54
CA PRO A 180 -1.81 -29.92 -0.69
C PRO A 180 -1.67 -31.43 -0.67
N PRO A 181 -1.94 -32.14 -1.79
CA PRO A 181 -1.91 -33.59 -1.82
C PRO A 181 -0.59 -33.99 -1.20
N ARG A 182 -0.67 -34.60 -0.01
CA ARG A 182 0.51 -35.12 0.66
C ARG A 182 1.05 -36.08 -0.37
N MET A 183 2.19 -35.73 -0.96
CA MET A 183 2.97 -36.67 -1.75
C MET A 183 3.21 -37.79 -0.75
N HIS A 184 2.38 -38.82 -0.79
CA HIS A 184 2.60 -40.07 -0.10
C HIS A 184 3.83 -40.63 -0.79
N GLY A 185 4.99 -40.10 -0.37
CA GLY A 185 6.27 -40.71 -0.58
C GLY A 185 6.08 -42.12 -0.06
N ASN A 186 6.02 -43.06 -0.99
CA ASN A 186 6.15 -44.46 -0.75
C ASN A 186 7.58 -44.69 -0.22
N HIS A 187 7.85 -44.18 0.99
CA HIS A 187 9.01 -44.54 1.76
C HIS A 187 8.69 -45.92 2.31
N SER A 188 9.03 -46.92 1.51
CA SER A 188 9.31 -48.28 1.95
C SER A 188 10.47 -48.23 2.96
N GLY A 189 10.20 -47.70 4.14
CA GLY A 189 11.10 -47.63 5.27
C GLY A 189 10.84 -48.83 6.16
N HIS A 190 11.66 -49.84 5.98
CA HIS A 190 11.72 -51.05 6.79
C HIS A 190 11.96 -50.69 8.28
N GLY A 191 11.12 -51.27 9.16
CA GLY A 191 11.47 -51.69 10.53
C GLY A 191 12.04 -50.67 11.51
N GLY A 192 11.20 -50.19 12.43
CA GLY A 192 11.66 -49.54 13.66
C GLY A 192 10.55 -49.48 14.70
N HIS A 193 10.46 -50.49 15.56
CA HIS A 193 9.56 -50.50 16.71
C HIS A 193 9.90 -49.35 17.67
N GLY A 194 8.96 -48.44 17.88
CA GLY A 194 9.05 -47.36 18.87
C GLY A 194 7.67 -47.10 19.48
N ALA A 195 7.60 -47.23 20.79
CA ALA A 195 6.38 -47.33 21.59
C ALA A 195 5.44 -46.12 21.50
N GLY A 196 4.15 -46.42 21.70
CA GLY A 196 3.04 -45.50 21.53
C GLY A 196 3.07 -44.23 22.39
N HIS A 197 2.57 -43.17 21.78
CA HIS A 197 1.97 -42.05 22.48
C HIS A 197 0.58 -41.83 21.92
N LYS A 198 -0.44 -41.97 22.77
CA LYS A 198 -1.81 -41.58 22.48
C LYS A 198 -1.88 -40.05 22.48
N PRO A 199 -2.23 -39.38 21.37
CA PRO A 199 -2.57 -37.97 21.44
C PRO A 199 -3.95 -37.82 22.09
N ALA A 200 -4.00 -37.07 23.19
CA ALA A 200 -5.24 -36.66 23.83
C ALA A 200 -6.02 -35.70 22.90
N PRO A 201 -7.37 -35.71 22.94
CA PRO A 201 -8.18 -34.80 22.15
C PRO A 201 -7.99 -33.35 22.65
N VAL A 202 -7.52 -32.47 21.76
CA VAL A 202 -7.55 -31.03 22.00
C VAL A 202 -8.97 -30.54 21.70
N VAL A 203 -9.73 -30.26 22.75
CA VAL A 203 -11.03 -29.59 22.67
C VAL A 203 -10.75 -28.10 22.56
N THR A 204 -10.82 -27.54 21.36
CA THR A 204 -10.84 -26.08 21.18
C THR A 204 -12.22 -25.57 21.54
N ALA A 205 -12.38 -25.17 22.80
CA ALA A 205 -13.58 -24.49 23.29
C ALA A 205 -13.69 -23.12 22.58
N GLY A 206 -14.88 -22.86 22.03
CA GLY A 206 -15.18 -21.67 21.27
C GLY A 206 -15.06 -20.38 22.08
N ALA A 207 -14.50 -19.36 21.42
CA ALA A 207 -14.67 -17.98 21.84
C ALA A 207 -15.81 -17.39 21.00
N SER A 208 -16.97 -17.29 21.65
CA SER A 208 -18.14 -16.57 21.18
C SER A 208 -17.82 -15.09 20.97
N GLY A 209 -18.51 -14.52 19.98
CA GLY A 209 -18.23 -13.21 19.43
C GLY A 209 -18.38 -12.04 20.39
N MET A 210 -17.69 -10.97 20.00
CA MET A 210 -18.06 -9.60 20.27
C MET A 210 -18.04 -8.89 18.91
N ALA A 211 -19.19 -8.92 18.22
CA ALA A 211 -19.50 -7.96 17.17
C ALA A 211 -19.76 -6.61 17.87
N GLY A 212 -18.68 -5.94 18.24
CA GLY A 212 -18.72 -4.56 18.71
C GLY A 212 -18.92 -3.64 17.52
N LEU A 213 -20.11 -3.06 17.44
CA LEU A 213 -20.47 -1.95 16.56
C LEU A 213 -19.47 -0.81 16.75
N ILE A 214 -18.45 -0.73 15.89
CA ILE A 214 -17.72 0.50 15.66
C ILE A 214 -18.54 1.29 14.66
N SER A 215 -19.28 2.27 15.19
CA SER A 215 -20.02 3.25 14.41
C SER A 215 -19.17 3.84 13.30
N GLU A 216 -19.79 3.89 12.12
CA GLU A 216 -19.32 4.46 10.88
C GLU A 216 -18.95 5.94 11.03
N LEU A 217 -17.67 6.21 11.23
CA LEU A 217 -17.04 7.35 10.61
C LEU A 217 -15.98 6.79 9.69
N SER A 218 -16.31 6.73 8.39
CA SER A 218 -15.35 6.29 7.37
C SER A 218 -14.12 7.20 7.44
N PRO A 219 -12.91 6.68 7.75
CA PRO A 219 -11.70 7.48 7.96
C PRO A 219 -11.24 8.23 6.70
N VAL A 220 -11.86 7.96 5.55
CA VAL A 220 -11.64 8.66 4.28
C VAL A 220 -11.92 10.17 4.38
N ALA A 221 -12.76 10.62 5.33
CA ALA A 221 -13.08 12.04 5.52
C ALA A 221 -11.98 12.87 6.21
N ALA A 222 -11.15 12.26 7.07
CA ALA A 222 -10.06 12.96 7.75
C ALA A 222 -8.91 13.31 6.78
N LEU A 223 -8.70 12.47 5.77
CA LEU A 223 -7.66 12.58 4.74
C LEU A 223 -7.89 13.74 3.78
N ALA A 224 -9.17 13.95 3.40
CA ALA A 224 -9.55 15.12 2.61
C ALA A 224 -9.39 16.39 3.44
N ALA A 225 -9.69 16.36 4.74
CA ALA A 225 -9.64 17.52 5.60
C ALA A 225 -8.22 17.97 5.94
N VAL A 226 -7.21 17.10 6.09
CA VAL A 226 -5.85 17.54 6.45
C VAL A 226 -5.08 18.08 5.24
N VAL A 227 -5.16 17.41 4.09
CA VAL A 227 -4.59 17.96 2.85
C VAL A 227 -5.38 19.21 2.43
N ALA A 228 -6.72 19.23 2.54
CA ALA A 228 -7.49 20.44 2.27
C ALA A 228 -7.24 21.54 3.32
N ALA A 229 -7.09 21.25 4.61
CA ALA A 229 -6.87 22.27 5.66
C ALA A 229 -5.46 22.87 5.62
N PHE A 230 -4.44 22.08 5.26
CA PHE A 230 -3.11 22.61 4.95
C PHE A 230 -3.15 23.45 3.66
N PHE A 231 -3.98 23.10 2.67
CA PHE A 231 -4.15 23.89 1.45
C PHE A 231 -5.07 25.12 1.59
N TRP A 232 -6.05 25.11 2.50
CA TRP A 232 -6.96 26.24 2.77
C TRP A 232 -6.38 27.29 3.71
N SER A 233 -5.37 26.96 4.51
CA SER A 233 -4.69 27.94 5.38
C SER A 233 -3.59 28.74 4.66
N LEU A 234 -3.39 28.52 3.35
CA LEU A 234 -2.37 29.16 2.51
C LEU A 234 -2.97 30.11 1.43
N GLU A 235 -4.29 30.32 1.43
CA GLU A 235 -4.99 31.37 0.65
C GLU A 235 -5.39 32.55 1.51
#